data_AF-A0AA97HIK0-F1
#
_entry.id   AF-A0AA97HIK0-F1
#
_cell.length_a   1.000
_cell.length_b   1.000
_cell.length_c   1.000
_cell.angle_alpha   90.00
_cell.angle_beta   90.00
_cell.angle_gamma   90.00
#
_symmetry.space_group_name_H-M   'P 1'
#
loop_
_entity.id
_entity.type
_entity.pdbx_description
1 polymer ?
#
loop_
_entity_poly.entity_id
_entity_poly.type
_entity_poly.pdbx_seq_one_letter_code
_entity_poly.pdbx_strand_id
1 'polypeptide(L)'
;METVAIITAIKDVLLGGAATVTAIVAMVGLQNWRRELKGRTEFETAFRFIKSAYKLRDELNICRYPLIRMHEFPEGYAGSNVHNTSEENAQAWAYVYKNRWEPVWLAVQDFDAHTLESEALWGSDVKERAEKLRACVAELNDSINAVINDKQSGGEDFKSDREFGQKMRSNVSATRKDDNALTKQISNAIESIENAVRPHFKRS
;
A
#
# COMPACT_ATOMS: atom_id res chain seq x y z
N MET A 1 -53.43 16.69 55.93
CA MET A 1 -52.67 15.45 55.68
C MET A 1 -52.78 15.01 54.22
N GLU A 2 -53.96 15.08 53.58
CA GLU A 2 -54.13 14.70 52.16
C GLU A 2 -53.29 15.53 51.16
N THR A 3 -53.18 16.85 51.36
CA THR A 3 -52.42 17.73 50.46
C THR A 3 -50.93 17.39 50.39
N VAL A 4 -50.33 16.99 51.52
CA VAL A 4 -48.92 16.59 51.60
C VAL A 4 -48.68 15.26 50.87
N ALA A 5 -49.61 14.30 50.98
CA ALA A 5 -49.50 13.01 50.31
C ALA A 5 -49.58 13.15 48.78
N ILE A 6 -50.47 13.99 48.27
CA ILE A 6 -50.60 14.28 46.84
C ILE A 6 -49.31 14.89 46.29
N ILE A 7 -48.72 15.85 47.01
CA ILE A 7 -47.46 16.50 46.60
C ILE A 7 -46.31 15.49 46.55
N THR A 8 -46.20 14.59 47.54
CA THR A 8 -45.18 13.53 47.54
C THR A 8 -45.34 12.57 46.36
N ALA A 9 -46.57 12.13 46.08
CA ALA A 9 -46.84 11.24 44.96
C ALA A 9 -46.44 11.87 43.60
N ILE A 10 -46.75 13.16 43.40
CA ILE A 10 -46.35 13.90 42.20
C ILE A 10 -44.82 13.98 42.09
N LYS A 11 -44.13 14.28 43.21
CA LYS A 11 -42.67 14.34 43.25
C LYS A 11 -42.04 13.00 42.86
N ASP A 12 -42.56 11.89 43.37
CA ASP A 12 -42.01 10.56 43.09
C ASP A 12 -42.22 10.15 41.63
N VAL A 13 -43.38 10.49 41.05
CA VAL A 13 -43.64 10.30 39.61
C VAL A 13 -42.67 11.13 38.77
N LEU A 14 -42.44 12.40 39.13
CA LEU A 14 -41.49 13.27 38.43
C LEU A 14 -40.05 12.76 38.56
N LEU A 15 -39.64 12.29 39.73
CA LEU A 15 -38.33 11.67 39.95
C LEU A 15 -38.15 10.40 39.12
N GLY A 16 -39.15 9.52 39.10
CA GLY A 16 -39.15 8.32 38.27
C GLY A 16 -39.08 8.64 36.78
N GLY A 17 -39.84 9.66 36.33
CA GLY A 17 -39.77 10.18 34.96
C GLY A 17 -38.38 10.72 34.61
N ALA A 18 -37.81 11.56 35.46
CA ALA A 18 -36.47 12.13 35.27
C ALA A 18 -35.36 11.06 35.23
N ALA A 19 -35.44 10.04 36.10
CA ALA A 19 -34.51 8.91 36.08
C ALA A 19 -34.62 8.10 34.77
N THR A 20 -35.84 7.88 34.28
CA THR A 20 -36.08 7.16 33.03
C THR A 20 -35.52 7.93 31.83
N VAL A 21 -35.77 9.24 31.74
CA VAL A 21 -35.21 10.10 30.68
C VAL A 21 -33.69 10.10 30.72
N THR A 22 -33.10 10.20 31.91
CA THR A 22 -31.64 10.17 32.09
C THR A 22 -31.06 8.84 31.60
N ALA A 23 -31.70 7.71 31.93
CA ALA A 23 -31.27 6.40 31.46
C ALA A 23 -31.34 6.28 29.93
N ILE A 24 -32.41 6.78 29.29
CA ILE A 24 -32.55 6.78 27.84
C ILE A 24 -31.45 7.62 27.18
N VAL A 25 -31.22 8.84 27.67
CA VAL A 25 -30.16 9.73 27.15
C VAL A 25 -28.78 9.09 27.29
N ALA A 26 -28.51 8.45 28.43
CA ALA A 26 -27.25 7.73 28.64
C ALA A 26 -27.06 6.57 27.65
N MET A 27 -28.12 5.78 27.39
CA MET A 27 -28.07 4.69 26.41
C MET A 27 -27.85 5.20 24.98
N VAL A 28 -28.58 6.26 24.58
CA VAL A 28 -28.41 6.88 23.25
C VAL A 28 -27.01 7.49 23.10
N GLY A 29 -26.50 8.13 24.16
CA GLY A 29 -25.14 8.65 24.19
C GLY A 29 -24.09 7.55 23.99
N LEU A 30 -24.23 6.43 24.71
CA LEU A 30 -23.32 5.29 24.59
C LEU A 30 -23.35 4.65 23.19
N GLN A 31 -24.54 4.51 22.60
CA GLN A 31 -24.69 3.98 21.24
C GLN A 31 -24.05 4.91 20.20
N ASN A 32 -24.29 6.21 20.29
CA ASN A 32 -23.67 7.20 19.41
C ASN A 32 -22.15 7.19 19.55
N TRP A 33 -21.65 7.13 20.79
CA TRP A 33 -20.21 7.08 21.04
C TRP A 33 -19.57 5.82 20.46
N ARG A 34 -20.21 4.65 20.61
CA ARG A 34 -19.72 3.40 19.99
C ARG A 34 -19.70 3.48 18.46
N ARG A 35 -20.72 4.09 17.85
CA ARG A 35 -20.79 4.29 16.40
C ARG A 35 -19.69 5.24 15.92
N GLU A 36 -19.45 6.32 16.65
CA GLU A 36 -18.39 7.28 16.34
C GLU A 36 -16.99 6.65 16.44
N LEU A 37 -16.73 5.89 17.50
CA LEU A 37 -15.47 5.14 17.65
C LEU A 37 -15.24 4.17 16.50
N LYS A 38 -16.28 3.41 16.12
CA LYS A 38 -16.19 2.49 14.98
C LYS A 38 -15.90 3.23 13.68
N GLY A 39 -16.65 4.30 13.37
CA GLY A 39 -16.45 5.08 12.15
C GLY A 39 -15.06 5.73 12.10
N ARG A 40 -14.54 6.18 13.24
CA ARG A 40 -13.18 6.73 13.33
C ARG A 40 -12.13 5.67 13.05
N THR A 41 -12.23 4.48 13.64
CA THR A 41 -11.30 3.38 13.37
C THR A 41 -11.35 2.96 11.90
N GLU A 42 -12.55 2.81 11.33
CA GLU A 42 -12.70 2.47 9.91
C GLU A 42 -12.06 3.53 8.99
N PHE A 43 -12.30 4.82 9.25
CA PHE A 43 -11.69 5.90 8.47
C PHE A 43 -10.17 5.94 8.60
N GLU A 44 -9.63 5.83 9.83
CA GLU A 44 -8.19 5.88 10.06
C GLU A 44 -7.46 4.70 9.40
N THR A 45 -8.01 3.48 9.51
CA THR A 45 -7.44 2.30 8.83
C THR A 45 -7.52 2.47 7.31
N ALA A 46 -8.64 2.95 6.78
CA ALA A 46 -8.84 3.21 5.35
C ALA A 46 -7.80 4.20 4.81
N PHE A 47 -7.63 5.31 5.53
CA PHE A 47 -6.68 6.35 5.15
C PHE A 47 -5.24 5.85 5.16
N ARG A 48 -4.82 5.13 6.21
CA ARG A 48 -3.47 4.58 6.32
C ARG A 48 -3.19 3.55 5.24
N PHE A 49 -4.13 2.65 5.00
CA PHE A 49 -4.00 1.62 3.97
C PHE A 49 -3.85 2.21 2.57
N ILE A 50 -4.75 3.10 2.13
CA ILE A 50 -4.63 3.70 0.79
C ILE A 50 -3.36 4.55 0.65
N LYS A 51 -2.96 5.27 1.72
CA LYS A 51 -1.74 6.07 1.73
C LYS A 51 -0.50 5.19 1.54
N SER A 52 -0.43 4.06 2.23
CA SER A 52 0.67 3.09 2.07
C SER A 52 0.69 2.47 0.67
N ALA A 53 -0.47 2.19 0.07
CA ALA A 53 -0.57 1.70 -1.31
C ALA A 53 -0.03 2.71 -2.32
N TYR A 54 -0.38 4.00 -2.18
CA TYR A 54 0.17 5.06 -3.03
C TYR A 54 1.67 5.25 -2.84
N LYS A 55 2.16 5.20 -1.59
CA LYS A 55 3.59 5.25 -1.32
C LYS A 55 4.32 4.11 -2.02
N LEU A 56 3.82 2.88 -1.92
CA LEU A 56 4.39 1.71 -2.60
C LEU A 56 4.40 1.89 -4.12
N ARG A 57 3.29 2.36 -4.72
CA ARG A 57 3.23 2.69 -6.16
C ARG A 57 4.33 3.69 -6.55
N ASP A 58 4.50 4.74 -5.76
CA ASP A 58 5.43 5.82 -6.09
C ASP A 58 6.89 5.35 -5.96
N GLU A 59 7.23 4.57 -4.93
CA GLU A 59 8.56 3.97 -4.79
C GLU A 59 8.86 2.95 -5.90
N LEU A 60 7.87 2.15 -6.33
CA LEU A 60 8.01 1.29 -7.51
C LEU A 60 8.33 2.11 -8.76
N ASN A 61 7.66 3.23 -8.96
CA ASN A 61 7.92 4.12 -10.10
C ASN A 61 9.30 4.78 -10.03
N ILE A 62 9.74 5.19 -8.85
CA ILE A 62 11.08 5.77 -8.63
C ILE A 62 12.17 4.72 -8.90
N CYS A 63 12.03 3.51 -8.36
CA CYS A 63 12.97 2.42 -8.60
C CYS A 63 13.13 2.13 -10.11
N ARG A 64 12.03 2.22 -10.85
CA ARG A 64 11.94 1.97 -12.30
C ARG A 64 12.31 3.17 -13.16
N TYR A 65 12.82 4.26 -12.58
CA TYR A 65 13.15 5.45 -13.34
C TYR A 65 14.23 5.13 -14.41
N PRO A 66 13.97 5.39 -15.70
CA PRO A 66 14.79 4.86 -16.81
C PRO A 66 16.20 5.45 -16.86
N LEU A 67 16.39 6.65 -16.30
CA LEU A 67 17.69 7.30 -16.28
C LEU A 67 18.44 6.91 -15.00
N ILE A 68 19.52 6.16 -15.17
CA ILE A 68 20.50 5.88 -14.11
C ILE A 68 21.68 6.82 -14.31
N ARG A 69 22.01 7.57 -13.26
CA ARG A 69 23.11 8.54 -13.29
C ARG A 69 24.40 7.87 -12.80
N MET A 70 25.54 8.41 -13.22
CA MET A 70 26.86 7.87 -12.87
C MET A 70 27.09 7.78 -11.35
N HIS A 71 26.60 8.75 -10.58
CA HIS A 71 26.73 8.76 -9.12
C HIS A 71 25.93 7.67 -8.39
N GLU A 72 25.06 6.93 -9.08
CA GLU A 72 24.33 5.80 -8.50
C GLU A 72 25.14 4.49 -8.52
N PHE A 73 26.21 4.45 -9.34
CA PHE A 73 27.13 3.33 -9.43
C PHE A 73 28.18 3.37 -8.32
N PRO A 74 28.82 2.22 -7.99
CA PRO A 74 29.88 2.20 -6.99
C PRO A 74 31.09 3.02 -7.43
N GLU A 75 31.84 3.54 -6.45
CA GLU A 75 33.10 4.25 -6.71
C GLU A 75 34.06 3.38 -7.52
N GLY A 76 34.72 3.98 -8.51
CA GLY A 76 35.64 3.27 -9.40
C GLY A 76 34.99 2.56 -10.59
N TYR A 77 33.65 2.52 -10.69
CA TYR A 77 33.01 2.03 -11.91
C TYR A 77 33.29 3.00 -13.08
N ALA A 78 33.97 2.51 -14.13
CA ALA A 78 34.38 3.33 -15.27
C ALA A 78 33.25 3.58 -16.30
N GLY A 79 32.06 3.03 -16.05
CA GLY A 79 30.91 3.12 -16.95
C GLY A 79 30.88 1.99 -17.98
N SER A 80 29.70 1.70 -18.54
CA SER A 80 29.48 0.55 -19.44
C SER A 80 30.20 0.64 -20.80
N ASN A 81 30.87 1.75 -21.11
CA ASN A 81 31.60 1.97 -22.37
C ASN A 81 33.12 1.77 -22.25
N VAL A 82 33.60 1.43 -21.06
CA VAL A 82 35.00 1.05 -20.79
C VAL A 82 35.06 -0.49 -20.73
N HIS A 83 36.20 -1.11 -21.00
CA HIS A 83 36.43 -2.57 -21.01
C HIS A 83 36.26 -3.23 -19.63
N ASN A 84 35.10 -3.06 -18.99
CA ASN A 84 34.72 -3.81 -17.80
C ASN A 84 34.31 -5.21 -18.21
N THR A 85 34.65 -6.19 -17.37
CA THR A 85 34.15 -7.55 -17.50
C THR A 85 32.63 -7.60 -17.32
N SER A 86 31.98 -8.64 -17.84
CA SER A 86 30.54 -8.89 -17.61
C SER A 86 30.21 -8.96 -16.12
N GLU A 87 31.10 -9.53 -15.32
CA GLU A 87 30.99 -9.63 -13.87
C GLU A 87 31.03 -8.25 -13.19
N GLU A 88 32.01 -7.40 -13.50
CA GLU A 88 32.10 -6.03 -12.96
C GLU A 88 30.86 -5.20 -13.34
N ASN A 89 30.38 -5.35 -14.57
CA ASN A 89 29.14 -4.71 -14.99
C ASN A 89 27.94 -5.23 -14.18
N ALA A 90 27.78 -6.54 -14.03
CA ALA A 90 26.69 -7.11 -13.25
C ALA A 90 26.70 -6.63 -11.79
N GLN A 91 27.87 -6.60 -11.15
CA GLN A 91 28.03 -6.11 -9.78
C GLN A 91 27.69 -4.63 -9.65
N ALA A 92 28.12 -3.79 -10.61
CA ALA A 92 27.80 -2.37 -10.63
C ALA A 92 26.28 -2.12 -10.76
N TRP A 93 25.60 -2.90 -11.60
CA TRP A 93 24.15 -2.81 -11.76
C TRP A 93 23.38 -3.38 -10.55
N ALA A 94 23.89 -4.45 -9.92
CA ALA A 94 23.35 -4.97 -8.68
C ALA A 94 23.45 -3.94 -7.53
N TYR A 95 24.56 -3.19 -7.46
CA TYR A 95 24.71 -2.09 -6.50
C TYR A 95 23.65 -1.00 -6.70
N VAL A 96 23.43 -0.55 -7.94
CA VAL A 96 22.40 0.44 -8.26
C VAL A 96 21.01 -0.04 -7.81
N TYR A 97 20.62 -1.25 -8.23
CA TYR A 97 19.28 -1.75 -7.91
C TYR A 97 19.11 -2.10 -6.44
N LYS A 98 20.15 -2.52 -5.73
CA LYS A 98 20.11 -2.66 -4.27
C LYS A 98 19.70 -1.35 -3.59
N ASN A 99 20.34 -0.24 -3.97
CA ASN A 99 20.05 1.07 -3.39
C ASN A 99 18.66 1.59 -3.79
N ARG A 100 18.23 1.35 -5.03
CA ARG A 100 16.89 1.72 -5.50
C ARG A 100 15.78 0.85 -4.90
N TRP A 101 16.08 -0.38 -4.51
CA TRP A 101 15.12 -1.33 -3.94
C TRP A 101 14.87 -1.10 -2.45
N GLU A 102 15.82 -0.51 -1.73
CA GLU A 102 15.68 -0.27 -0.29
C GLU A 102 14.42 0.54 0.08
N PRO A 103 14.10 1.68 -0.57
CA PRO A 103 12.84 2.39 -0.32
C PRO A 103 11.59 1.57 -0.65
N VAL A 104 11.64 0.76 -1.71
CA VAL A 104 10.54 -0.14 -2.09
C VAL A 104 10.29 -1.15 -0.99
N TRP A 105 11.35 -1.76 -0.44
CA TRP A 105 11.23 -2.72 0.65
C TRP A 105 10.58 -2.12 1.90
N LEU A 106 10.97 -0.90 2.28
CA LEU A 106 10.35 -0.18 3.39
C LEU A 106 8.87 0.14 3.12
N ALA A 107 8.52 0.53 1.90
CA ALA A 107 7.14 0.78 1.51
C ALA A 107 6.29 -0.52 1.49
N VAL A 108 6.88 -1.66 1.11
CA VAL A 108 6.24 -2.97 1.18
C VAL A 108 5.93 -3.35 2.63
N GLN A 109 6.87 -3.17 3.56
CA GLN A 109 6.65 -3.48 4.98
C GLN A 109 5.50 -2.67 5.58
N ASP A 110 5.46 -1.37 5.28
CA ASP A 110 4.39 -0.45 5.71
C ASP A 110 3.04 -0.84 5.10
N PHE A 111 3.03 -1.17 3.80
CA PHE A 111 1.84 -1.63 3.09
C PHE A 111 1.31 -2.97 3.62
N ASP A 112 2.18 -3.95 3.86
CA ASP A 112 1.81 -5.28 4.36
C ASP A 112 1.24 -5.16 5.79
N ALA A 113 1.81 -4.29 6.63
CA ALA A 113 1.28 -4.01 7.97
C ALA A 113 -0.15 -3.43 7.92
N HIS A 114 -0.39 -2.41 7.08
CA HIS A 114 -1.73 -1.84 6.93
C HIS A 114 -2.71 -2.75 6.20
N THR A 115 -2.22 -3.68 5.36
CA THR A 115 -3.04 -4.73 4.76
C THR A 115 -3.59 -5.67 5.84
N LEU A 116 -2.76 -6.08 6.82
CA LEU A 116 -3.20 -6.93 7.94
C LEU A 116 -4.22 -6.21 8.84
N GLU A 117 -4.01 -4.93 9.14
CA GLU A 117 -4.98 -4.12 9.89
C GLU A 117 -6.33 -4.03 9.15
N SER A 118 -6.28 -3.86 7.83
CA SER A 118 -7.45 -3.78 6.97
C SER A 118 -8.18 -5.12 6.84
N GLU A 119 -7.44 -6.23 6.72
CA GLU A 119 -7.97 -7.60 6.71
C GLU A 119 -8.73 -7.90 8.01
N ALA A 120 -8.21 -7.46 9.16
CA ALA A 120 -8.86 -7.65 10.44
C ALA A 120 -10.22 -6.93 10.56
N LEU A 121 -10.41 -5.81 9.86
CA LEU A 121 -11.65 -5.03 9.89
C LEU A 121 -12.65 -5.43 8.80
N TRP A 122 -12.18 -5.76 7.59
CA TRP A 122 -13.03 -5.92 6.40
C TRP A 122 -12.96 -7.30 5.75
N GLY A 123 -12.11 -8.19 6.26
CA GLY A 123 -11.96 -9.55 5.77
C GLY A 123 -11.05 -9.70 4.56
N SER A 124 -11.10 -10.88 3.93
CA SER A 124 -10.12 -11.32 2.94
C SER A 124 -10.18 -10.60 1.59
N ASP A 125 -11.32 -10.00 1.20
CA ASP A 125 -11.43 -9.28 -0.08
C ASP A 125 -10.38 -8.16 -0.20
N VAL A 126 -10.10 -7.45 0.91
CA VAL A 126 -9.10 -6.38 0.91
C VAL A 126 -7.69 -6.92 0.75
N LYS A 127 -7.39 -8.07 1.37
CA LYS A 127 -6.13 -8.76 1.21
C LYS A 127 -5.93 -9.26 -0.21
N GLU A 128 -6.93 -9.89 -0.82
CA GLU A 128 -6.86 -10.37 -2.21
C GLU A 128 -6.56 -9.23 -3.20
N ARG A 129 -7.07 -8.02 -2.92
CA ARG A 129 -6.76 -6.82 -3.70
C ARG A 129 -5.35 -6.33 -3.45
N ALA A 130 -4.89 -6.35 -2.19
CA ALA A 130 -3.53 -5.98 -1.83
C ALA A 130 -2.48 -6.93 -2.43
N GLU A 131 -2.77 -8.23 -2.49
CA GLU A 131 -1.92 -9.26 -3.08
C GLU A 131 -1.64 -9.00 -4.57
N LYS A 132 -2.57 -8.39 -5.31
CA LYS A 132 -2.34 -7.98 -6.70
C LYS A 132 -1.25 -6.91 -6.82
N LEU A 133 -1.21 -5.94 -5.90
CA LEU A 133 -0.14 -4.95 -5.85
C LEU A 133 1.18 -5.62 -5.41
N ARG A 134 1.12 -6.52 -4.44
CA ARG A 134 2.28 -7.28 -3.96
C ARG A 134 2.89 -8.19 -5.04
N ALA A 135 2.05 -8.74 -5.92
CA ALA A 135 2.49 -9.52 -7.08
C ALA A 135 3.26 -8.64 -8.09
N CYS A 136 2.84 -7.38 -8.29
CA CYS A 136 3.59 -6.42 -9.12
C CYS A 136 4.99 -6.13 -8.54
N VAL A 137 5.12 -6.07 -7.21
CA VAL A 137 6.42 -5.93 -6.53
C VAL A 137 7.30 -7.15 -6.82
N ALA A 138 6.75 -8.36 -6.71
CA ALA A 138 7.49 -9.58 -7.01
C ALA A 138 7.92 -9.62 -8.48
N GLU A 139 7.03 -9.32 -9.43
CA GLU A 139 7.35 -9.27 -10.86
C GLU A 139 8.47 -8.26 -11.15
N LEU A 140 8.48 -7.09 -10.49
CA LEU A 140 9.56 -6.12 -10.64
C LEU A 140 10.89 -6.67 -10.13
N ASN A 141 10.92 -7.25 -8.93
CA ASN A 141 12.13 -7.83 -8.34
C ASN A 141 12.71 -8.94 -9.23
N ASP A 142 11.87 -9.82 -9.73
CA ASP A 142 12.27 -10.90 -10.65
C ASP A 142 12.82 -10.33 -11.96
N SER A 143 12.18 -9.27 -12.48
CA SER A 143 12.66 -8.58 -13.69
C SER A 143 14.03 -7.91 -13.48
N ILE A 144 14.25 -7.30 -12.30
CA ILE A 144 15.55 -6.71 -11.93
C ILE A 144 16.63 -7.80 -11.89
N ASN A 145 16.36 -8.91 -11.21
CA ASN A 145 17.31 -10.03 -11.10
C ASN A 145 17.62 -10.64 -12.47
N ALA A 146 16.60 -10.83 -13.32
CA ALA A 146 16.79 -11.33 -14.68
C ALA A 146 17.70 -10.41 -15.51
N VAL A 147 17.53 -9.08 -15.40
CA VAL A 147 18.38 -8.11 -16.10
C VAL A 147 19.82 -8.09 -15.57
N ILE A 148 20.02 -8.30 -14.26
CA ILE A 148 21.36 -8.39 -13.67
C ILE A 148 22.05 -9.69 -14.11
N ASN A 149 21.33 -10.82 -14.11
CA ASN A 149 21.86 -12.11 -14.55
C ASN A 149 22.24 -12.08 -16.05
N ASP A 150 21.40 -11.49 -16.90
CA ASP A 150 21.72 -11.29 -18.32
C ASP A 150 23.00 -10.45 -18.49
N LYS A 151 23.25 -9.47 -17.63
CA LYS A 151 24.52 -8.72 -17.66
C LYS A 151 25.70 -9.59 -17.22
N GLN A 152 25.51 -10.43 -16.21
CA GLN A 152 26.54 -11.33 -15.71
C GLN A 152 26.96 -12.35 -16.77
N SER A 153 26.00 -12.88 -17.53
CA SER A 153 26.25 -13.79 -18.64
C SER A 153 26.79 -13.09 -19.90
N GLY A 154 26.94 -11.75 -19.91
CA GLY A 154 27.35 -11.01 -21.10
C GLY A 154 26.27 -10.92 -22.18
N GLY A 155 25.01 -11.09 -21.79
CA GLY A 155 23.83 -11.03 -22.65
C GLY A 155 23.43 -12.37 -23.27
N GLU A 156 23.96 -13.50 -22.77
CA GLU A 156 23.63 -14.83 -23.31
C GLU A 156 22.23 -15.28 -22.91
N ASP A 157 21.77 -14.94 -21.70
CA ASP A 157 20.50 -15.44 -21.14
C ASP A 157 19.30 -15.01 -21.98
N PHE A 158 19.29 -13.79 -22.52
CA PHE A 158 18.21 -13.30 -23.38
C PHE A 158 18.40 -13.56 -24.88
N LYS A 159 19.45 -14.27 -25.31
CA LYS A 159 19.61 -14.61 -26.75
C LYS A 159 18.60 -15.64 -27.22
N SER A 160 18.28 -16.61 -26.37
CA SER A 160 17.35 -17.70 -26.68
C SER A 160 15.90 -17.22 -26.73
N ASP A 161 15.54 -16.24 -25.89
CA ASP A 161 14.24 -15.60 -25.85
C ASP A 161 14.37 -14.07 -25.76
N ARG A 162 14.36 -13.43 -26.93
CA ARG A 162 14.48 -11.97 -27.04
C ARG A 162 13.23 -11.25 -26.54
N GLU A 163 12.05 -11.85 -26.67
CA GLU A 163 10.80 -11.24 -26.23
C GLU A 163 10.74 -11.18 -24.71
N PHE A 164 11.14 -12.27 -24.03
CA PHE A 164 11.32 -12.29 -22.59
C PHE A 164 12.31 -11.22 -22.12
N GLY A 165 13.48 -11.12 -22.76
CA GLY A 165 14.47 -10.09 -22.41
C GLY A 165 13.97 -8.66 -22.62
N GLN A 166 13.17 -8.41 -23.66
CA GLN A 166 12.51 -7.11 -23.85
C GLN A 166 11.46 -6.83 -22.77
N LYS A 167 10.67 -7.84 -22.38
CA LYS A 167 9.70 -7.75 -21.28
C LYS A 167 10.39 -7.39 -19.97
N MET A 168 11.43 -8.13 -19.57
CA MET A 168 12.16 -7.86 -18.32
C MET A 168 12.76 -6.45 -18.30
N ARG A 169 13.41 -6.04 -19.39
CA ARG A 169 13.96 -4.66 -19.51
C ARG A 169 12.86 -3.59 -19.46
N SER A 170 11.71 -3.83 -20.08
CA SER A 170 10.56 -2.92 -20.02
C SER A 170 9.98 -2.83 -18.61
N ASN A 171 9.85 -3.96 -17.90
CA ASN A 171 9.41 -3.97 -16.51
C ASN A 171 10.33 -3.14 -15.62
N VAL A 172 11.65 -3.28 -15.77
CA VAL A 172 12.65 -2.55 -14.98
C VAL A 172 12.71 -1.05 -15.33
N SER A 173 12.44 -0.67 -16.58
CA SER A 173 12.55 0.71 -17.06
C SER A 173 11.18 1.27 -17.43
N ALA A 174 10.56 1.99 -16.49
CA ALA A 174 9.28 2.62 -16.72
C ALA A 174 9.42 3.76 -17.74
N THR A 175 8.96 3.52 -18.96
CA THR A 175 8.79 4.62 -19.93
C THR A 175 7.44 5.28 -19.69
N ARG A 176 7.35 6.60 -19.86
CA ARG A 176 6.09 7.37 -19.74
C ARG A 176 5.03 6.99 -20.80
N LYS A 177 5.34 6.08 -21.73
CA LYS A 177 4.37 5.60 -22.72
C LYS A 177 3.45 4.59 -22.05
N ASP A 178 2.15 4.78 -22.25
CA ASP A 178 1.02 3.98 -21.75
C ASP A 178 1.01 2.49 -22.16
N ASP A 179 2.13 1.92 -22.58
CA ASP A 179 2.21 0.54 -23.11
C ASP A 179 2.92 -0.44 -22.18
N ASN A 180 3.56 0.02 -21.10
CA ASN A 180 4.22 -0.90 -20.18
C ASN A 180 3.19 -1.74 -19.37
N ALA A 181 3.24 -3.05 -19.55
CA ALA A 181 2.30 -3.99 -18.92
C ALA A 181 2.32 -3.92 -17.39
N LEU A 182 3.50 -3.88 -16.76
CA LEU A 182 3.63 -3.79 -15.31
C LEU A 182 3.06 -2.47 -14.75
N THR A 183 3.25 -1.35 -15.46
CA THR A 183 2.63 -0.07 -15.09
C THR A 183 1.11 -0.15 -15.11
N LYS A 184 0.51 -0.80 -16.11
CA LYS A 184 -0.95 -1.05 -16.14
C LYS A 184 -1.39 -1.92 -14.97
N GLN A 185 -0.66 -2.99 -14.67
CA GLN A 185 -0.96 -3.87 -13.55
C GLN A 185 -0.93 -3.12 -12.20
N ILE A 186 0.08 -2.29 -11.98
CA ILE A 186 0.18 -1.45 -10.77
C ILE A 186 -1.01 -0.50 -10.68
N SER A 187 -1.34 0.23 -11.76
CA SER A 187 -2.48 1.16 -11.78
C SER A 187 -3.80 0.44 -11.48
N ASN A 188 -4.04 -0.71 -12.10
CA ASN A 188 -5.25 -1.51 -11.89
C ASN A 188 -5.32 -2.06 -10.45
N ALA A 189 -4.19 -2.47 -9.87
CA ALA A 189 -4.14 -2.92 -8.49
C ALA A 189 -4.47 -1.78 -7.51
N ILE A 190 -3.94 -0.59 -7.76
CA ILE A 190 -4.25 0.62 -6.98
C ILE A 190 -5.73 0.98 -7.09
N GLU A 191 -6.30 1.03 -8.30
CA GLU A 191 -7.73 1.31 -8.50
C GLU A 191 -8.61 0.26 -7.80
N SER A 192 -8.21 -1.01 -7.85
CA SER A 192 -8.89 -2.09 -7.14
C SER A 192 -8.90 -1.87 -5.62
N ILE A 193 -7.81 -1.38 -5.04
CA ILE A 193 -7.70 -1.01 -3.63
C ILE A 193 -8.55 0.23 -3.33
N GLU A 194 -8.48 1.28 -4.16
CA GLU A 194 -9.29 2.49 -4.01
C GLU A 194 -10.79 2.17 -3.94
N ASN A 195 -11.26 1.28 -4.81
CA ASN A 195 -12.66 0.86 -4.83
C ASN A 195 -13.08 0.11 -3.57
N ALA A 196 -12.17 -0.65 -2.95
CA ALA A 196 -12.44 -1.33 -1.68
C ALA A 196 -12.46 -0.37 -0.49
N VAL A 197 -11.62 0.66 -0.50
CA VAL A 197 -11.51 1.60 0.62
C VAL A 197 -12.56 2.72 0.56
N ARG A 198 -13.01 3.10 -0.65
CA ARG A 198 -13.96 4.21 -0.88
C ARG A 198 -15.22 4.19 -0.01
N PRO A 199 -15.88 3.04 0.26
CA PRO A 199 -17.03 2.99 1.16
C PRO A 199 -16.73 3.49 2.58
N HIS A 200 -15.51 3.29 3.07
CA HIS A 200 -15.08 3.63 4.43
C HIS A 200 -14.70 5.10 4.61
N PHE A 201 -14.64 5.87 3.52
CA PHE A 201 -14.43 7.33 3.56
C PHE A 201 -15.73 8.15 3.63
N LYS A 202 -16.89 7.54 3.38
CA LYS A 202 -18.16 8.27 3.45
C LYS A 202 -18.59 8.44 4.90
N ARG A 203 -18.88 9.68 5.31
CA ARG A 203 -19.54 9.95 6.60
C ARG A 203 -20.93 9.29 6.59
N SER A 204 -21.19 8.38 7.52
CA SER A 204 -22.56 7.94 7.87
C SER A 204 -23.19 8.93 8.84
#